data_AF-A0A0E3CAS7-F1
#
_entry.id   AF-A0A0E3CAS7-F1
#
_cell.length_a   1.000
_cell.length_b   1.000
_cell.length_c   1.000
_cell.angle_alpha   90.00
_cell.angle_beta   90.00
_cell.angle_gamma   90.00
#
_symmetry.space_group_name_H-M   'P 1'
#
loop_
_entity.id
_entity.type
_entity.pdbx_description
1 polymer ?
#
loop_
_entity_poly.entity_id
_entity_poly.type
_entity_poly.pdbx_seq_one_letter_code
_entity_poly.pdbx_strand_id
1 'polypeptide(L)'
;MELIDMARALLRGRYAVAAASTEALGTPIDLELYDAIRQSTGTLRAELIRQVDEDYRVYEQGSFRAALFERYLLERGLQWPRLDSGKLRLDDDSFKEMARAIPAIEPLRQLRKTLATLHELKLAVGADGRNRTALFPFSSQTGRNQPRSSQFIFGQPAWMRGLIQPKPGWALAYVDFSQQELAIAAVLSGDRRMQDAYLSEDFYMTFAKMARAVPSEATKHTHPLVRERFKACALGVLFGMSATGMALRLGIAEIEAQRLLNAHKSAFPDFWRWSQNVADYGMLGNPLHTVFGWTLHITSRTKVRSIQNFPMQANGAEMMRLAHIRLIELGIRVCAPIHDAFLVEAPIDEIEHIAAQTSAVMQWAGEVVLEGFKLRSEAKIIRSPERLLESKGVPMWNMVMEMLGREDAKEGV
;
A
#
# COMPACT_ATOMS: atom_id res chain seq x y z
N MET A 1 26.73 -21.74 22.49
CA MET A 1 26.89 -20.48 21.75
C MET A 1 26.43 -20.79 20.34
N GLU A 2 25.22 -20.40 19.95
CA GLU A 2 24.77 -20.61 18.56
C GLU A 2 25.74 -19.86 17.65
N LEU A 3 26.35 -20.61 16.73
CA LEU A 3 27.24 -20.03 15.72
C LEU A 3 26.42 -19.07 14.87
N ILE A 4 26.96 -17.87 14.63
CA ILE A 4 26.34 -16.89 13.74
C ILE A 4 26.16 -17.56 12.37
N ASP A 5 24.93 -17.57 11.85
CA ASP A 5 24.65 -17.96 10.47
C ASP A 5 25.27 -16.93 9.51
N MET A 6 26.49 -17.23 9.09
CA MET A 6 27.31 -16.31 8.29
C MET A 6 26.66 -15.99 6.95
N ALA A 7 26.00 -16.97 6.31
CA ALA A 7 25.35 -16.76 5.02
C ALA A 7 24.21 -15.73 5.13
N ARG A 8 23.33 -15.90 6.13
CA ARG A 8 22.23 -14.94 6.38
C ARG A 8 22.74 -13.59 6.86
N ALA A 9 23.81 -13.55 7.65
CA ALA A 9 24.43 -12.30 8.08
C ALA A 9 24.98 -11.51 6.89
N LEU A 10 25.70 -12.16 5.97
CA LEU A 10 26.23 -11.55 4.76
C LEU A 10 25.11 -11.06 3.82
N LEU A 11 24.03 -11.83 3.67
CA LEU A 11 22.86 -11.40 2.87
C LEU A 11 22.23 -10.13 3.44
N ARG A 12 22.04 -10.07 4.77
CA ARG A 12 21.50 -8.87 5.45
C ARG A 12 22.46 -7.68 5.33
N GLY A 13 23.77 -7.92 5.40
CA GLY A 13 24.81 -6.91 5.14
C GLY A 13 24.74 -6.35 3.72
N ARG A 14 24.61 -7.20 2.69
CA ARG A 14 24.39 -6.76 1.30
C ARG A 14 23.14 -5.91 1.15
N TYR A 15 22.05 -6.28 1.83
CA TYR A 15 20.84 -5.44 1.81
C TYR A 15 21.05 -4.09 2.48
N ALA A 16 21.80 -4.03 3.59
CA ALA A 16 22.12 -2.76 4.24
C ALA A 16 22.89 -1.81 3.29
N VAL A 17 23.79 -2.34 2.47
CA VAL A 17 24.47 -1.57 1.40
C VAL A 17 23.45 -1.06 0.38
N ALA A 18 22.56 -1.93 -0.13
CA ALA A 18 21.55 -1.54 -1.10
C ALA A 18 20.59 -0.45 -0.57
N ALA A 19 20.16 -0.59 0.68
CA ALA A 19 19.34 0.41 1.36
C ALA A 19 20.08 1.74 1.47
N ALA A 20 21.35 1.74 1.93
CA ALA A 20 22.16 2.95 2.04
C ALA A 20 22.40 3.63 0.68
N SER A 21 22.62 2.86 -0.39
CA SER A 21 22.75 3.40 -1.75
C SER A 21 21.48 4.13 -2.20
N THR A 22 20.30 3.58 -1.90
CA THR A 22 19.02 4.23 -2.20
C THR A 22 18.78 5.46 -1.32
N GLU A 23 19.11 5.40 -0.03
CA GLU A 23 19.04 6.56 0.88
C GLU A 23 19.92 7.72 0.39
N ALA A 24 21.13 7.42 -0.10
CA ALA A 24 22.04 8.41 -0.67
C ALA A 24 21.52 8.99 -1.99
N LEU A 25 20.82 8.19 -2.81
CA LEU A 25 20.24 8.68 -4.06
C LEU A 25 19.03 9.58 -3.82
N GLY A 26 18.01 9.07 -3.11
CA GLY A 26 16.76 9.77 -2.85
C GLY A 26 15.82 9.89 -4.05
N THR A 27 14.56 10.20 -3.76
CA THR A 27 13.51 10.41 -4.78
C THR A 27 13.52 11.86 -5.27
N PRO A 28 13.50 12.13 -6.59
CA PRO A 28 13.46 13.51 -7.09
C PRO A 28 12.13 14.19 -6.75
N ILE A 29 12.23 15.44 -6.33
CA ILE A 29 11.15 16.31 -5.90
C ILE A 29 11.29 17.65 -6.62
N ASP A 30 10.17 18.17 -7.12
CA ASP A 30 10.05 19.55 -7.56
C ASP A 30 10.22 20.49 -6.36
N LEU A 31 11.44 21.01 -6.20
CA LEU A 31 11.83 21.81 -5.05
C LEU A 31 11.11 23.16 -5.03
N GLU A 32 10.93 23.79 -6.19
CA GLU A 32 10.24 25.08 -6.31
C GLU A 32 8.79 24.95 -5.85
N LEU A 33 8.10 23.91 -6.31
CA LEU A 33 6.71 23.67 -5.92
C LEU A 33 6.58 23.24 -4.46
N TYR A 34 7.53 22.44 -3.96
CA TYR A 34 7.58 22.08 -2.55
C TYR A 34 7.75 23.31 -1.64
N ASP A 35 8.65 24.24 -2.00
CA ASP A 35 8.84 25.49 -1.26
C ASP A 35 7.62 26.41 -1.36
N ALA A 36 6.96 26.49 -2.52
CA ALA A 36 5.71 27.25 -2.68
C ALA A 36 4.60 26.74 -1.75
N ILE A 37 4.44 25.40 -1.65
CA ILE A 37 3.51 24.77 -0.70
C ILE A 37 3.91 25.11 0.74
N ARG A 38 5.20 24.99 1.08
CA ARG A 38 5.73 25.25 2.42
C ARG A 38 5.46 26.69 2.88
N GLN A 39 5.68 27.67 2.00
CA GLN A 39 5.44 29.09 2.24
C GLN A 39 3.93 29.42 2.36
N SER A 40 3.08 28.65 1.67
CA SER A 40 1.64 28.90 1.59
C SER A 40 0.81 28.05 2.56
N THR A 41 1.43 27.29 3.47
CA THR A 41 0.74 26.33 4.36
C THR A 41 -0.42 26.94 5.14
N GLY A 42 -0.27 28.16 5.67
CA GLY A 42 -1.33 28.86 6.41
C GLY A 42 -2.56 29.13 5.55
N THR A 43 -2.34 29.75 4.38
CA THR A 43 -3.40 30.09 3.42
C THR A 43 -4.06 28.83 2.85
N LEU A 44 -3.26 27.83 2.44
CA LEU A 44 -3.76 26.55 1.94
C LEU A 44 -4.66 25.86 2.95
N ARG A 45 -4.28 25.82 4.24
CA ARG A 45 -5.11 25.20 5.27
C ARG A 45 -6.46 25.89 5.43
N ALA A 46 -6.47 27.22 5.46
CA ALA A 46 -7.70 27.99 5.60
C ALA A 46 -8.63 27.76 4.40
N GLU A 47 -8.09 27.81 3.19
CA GLU A 47 -8.88 27.68 1.96
C GLU A 47 -9.36 26.24 1.73
N LEU A 48 -8.55 25.23 2.02
CA LEU A 48 -8.96 23.82 1.97
C LEU A 48 -10.09 23.52 2.95
N ILE A 49 -10.05 24.09 4.16
CA ILE A 49 -11.17 23.99 5.11
C ILE A 49 -12.39 24.67 4.51
N ARG A 50 -12.27 25.90 4.00
CA ARG A 50 -13.39 26.64 3.42
C ARG A 50 -14.11 25.87 2.31
N GLN A 51 -13.36 25.28 1.37
CA GLN A 51 -13.94 24.59 0.22
C GLN A 51 -14.50 23.21 0.58
N VAL A 52 -13.76 22.41 1.35
CA VAL A 52 -14.17 21.02 1.61
C VAL A 52 -15.11 20.92 2.80
N ASP A 53 -14.93 21.73 3.84
CA ASP A 53 -15.78 21.68 5.05
C ASP A 53 -17.16 22.31 4.83
N GLU A 54 -17.45 22.97 3.70
CA GLU A 54 -18.76 23.56 3.40
C GLU A 54 -19.90 22.54 3.53
N ASP A 55 -19.66 21.30 3.09
CA ASP A 55 -20.61 20.18 3.11
C ASP A 55 -20.77 19.51 4.49
N TYR A 56 -19.81 19.71 5.40
CA TYR A 56 -19.73 18.98 6.67
C TYR A 56 -19.93 19.89 7.88
N ARG A 57 -19.34 21.10 7.85
CA ARG A 57 -19.36 22.11 8.91
C ARG A 57 -18.80 21.58 10.23
N VAL A 58 -17.67 20.89 10.16
CA VAL A 58 -17.05 20.19 11.31
C VAL A 58 -15.75 20.83 11.79
N TYR A 59 -15.28 21.89 11.14
CA TYR A 59 -14.18 22.72 11.62
C TYR A 59 -14.68 24.04 12.20
N GLU A 60 -14.03 24.47 13.27
CA GLU A 60 -14.25 25.77 13.89
C GLU A 60 -12.90 26.37 14.26
N GLN A 61 -12.66 27.63 13.89
CA GLN A 61 -11.36 28.31 14.10
C GLN A 61 -10.17 27.47 13.57
N GLY A 62 -10.36 26.82 12.41
CA GLY A 62 -9.33 25.99 11.78
C GLY A 62 -9.07 24.63 12.44
N SER A 63 -9.87 24.25 13.44
CA SER A 63 -9.70 23.00 14.20
C SER A 63 -10.92 22.09 14.07
N PHE A 64 -10.67 20.79 13.87
CA PHE A 64 -11.73 19.79 13.81
C PHE A 64 -12.43 19.66 15.18
N ARG A 65 -13.76 19.74 15.20
CA ARG A 65 -14.57 19.62 16.43
C ARG A 65 -15.35 18.31 16.43
N ALA A 66 -15.03 17.43 17.38
CA ALA A 66 -15.70 16.14 17.54
C ALA A 66 -17.22 16.27 17.70
N ALA A 67 -17.70 17.27 18.45
CA ALA A 67 -19.12 17.52 18.66
C ALA A 67 -19.86 17.94 17.37
N LEU A 68 -19.21 18.74 16.51
CA LEU A 68 -19.80 19.13 15.22
C LEU A 68 -19.88 17.93 14.28
N PHE A 69 -18.86 17.08 14.29
CA PHE A 69 -18.89 15.84 13.51
C PHE A 69 -19.96 14.86 14.01
N GLU A 70 -20.15 14.75 15.33
CA GLU A 70 -21.24 13.94 15.89
C GLU A 70 -22.61 14.47 15.44
N ARG A 71 -22.81 15.78 15.43
CA ARG A 71 -24.02 16.40 14.90
C ARG A 71 -24.22 16.10 13.41
N TYR A 72 -23.18 16.24 12.58
CA TYR A 72 -23.22 15.89 11.16
C TYR A 72 -23.66 14.43 10.93
N LEU A 73 -23.11 13.50 11.72
CA LEU A 73 -23.47 12.09 11.64
C LEU A 73 -24.94 11.86 12.00
N LEU A 74 -25.43 12.48 13.07
CA LEU A 74 -26.82 12.38 13.52
C LEU A 74 -27.80 12.96 12.48
N GLU A 75 -27.51 14.14 11.93
CA GLU A 75 -28.35 14.79 10.91
C GLU A 75 -28.51 13.93 9.65
N ARG A 76 -27.50 13.13 9.31
CA ARG A 76 -27.51 12.24 8.15
C ARG A 76 -27.84 10.78 8.48
N GLY A 77 -28.16 10.47 9.74
CA GLY A 77 -28.46 9.10 10.19
C GLY A 77 -27.30 8.12 9.99
N LEU A 78 -26.06 8.60 10.00
CA LEU A 78 -24.87 7.79 9.75
C LEU A 78 -24.37 7.15 11.04
N GLN A 79 -24.10 5.85 10.99
CA GLN A 79 -23.47 5.13 12.10
C GLN A 79 -21.96 5.32 12.09
N TRP A 80 -21.34 5.39 13.27
CA TRP A 80 -19.91 5.58 13.43
C TRP A 80 -19.36 4.77 14.61
N PRO A 81 -18.16 4.17 14.48
CA PRO A 81 -17.56 3.37 15.56
C PRO A 81 -17.19 4.23 16.77
N ARG A 82 -17.43 3.70 17.97
CA ARG A 82 -17.16 4.37 19.25
C ARG A 82 -16.11 3.62 20.07
N LEU A 83 -15.42 4.35 20.93
CA LEU A 83 -14.56 3.81 21.98
C LEU A 83 -15.44 3.25 23.10
N ASP A 84 -14.85 2.44 23.99
CA ASP A 84 -15.56 1.93 25.19
C ASP A 84 -16.09 3.06 26.09
N SER A 85 -15.46 4.24 26.02
CA SER A 85 -15.91 5.47 26.67
C SER A 85 -17.17 6.10 26.05
N GLY A 86 -17.71 5.55 24.97
CA GLY A 86 -18.82 6.10 24.19
C GLY A 86 -18.45 7.23 23.23
N LYS A 87 -17.23 7.76 23.28
CA LYS A 87 -16.75 8.79 22.33
C LYS A 87 -16.56 8.23 20.93
N LEU A 88 -16.75 9.06 19.91
CA LEU A 88 -16.44 8.70 18.52
C LEU A 88 -14.97 8.31 18.37
N ARG A 89 -14.69 7.27 17.58
CA ARG A 89 -13.33 6.91 17.17
C ARG A 89 -12.89 7.82 16.03
N LEU A 90 -11.88 8.65 16.28
CA LEU A 90 -11.43 9.67 15.33
C LEU A 90 -10.04 9.38 14.73
N ASP A 91 -9.52 8.18 14.90
CA ASP A 91 -8.28 7.72 14.27
C ASP A 91 -8.42 7.57 12.74
N ASP A 92 -7.31 7.68 12.00
CA ASP A 92 -7.32 7.57 10.52
C ASP A 92 -7.82 6.21 10.04
N ASP A 93 -7.55 5.13 10.79
CA ASP A 93 -8.04 3.79 10.45
C ASP A 93 -9.57 3.73 10.48
N SER A 94 -10.20 4.30 11.51
CA SER A 94 -11.67 4.40 11.60
C SER A 94 -12.23 5.25 10.46
N PHE A 95 -11.63 6.41 10.15
CA PHE A 95 -12.06 7.21 9.01
C PHE A 95 -11.91 6.46 7.68
N LYS A 96 -10.81 5.73 7.49
CA LYS A 96 -10.52 4.96 6.28
C LYS A 96 -11.49 3.80 6.09
N GLU A 97 -11.87 3.13 7.18
CA GLU A 97 -12.89 2.08 7.16
C GLU A 97 -14.26 2.68 6.83
N MET A 98 -14.65 3.76 7.51
CA MET A 98 -15.94 4.41 7.29
C MET A 98 -16.06 5.10 5.93
N ALA A 99 -15.00 5.68 5.39
CA ALA A 99 -15.00 6.27 4.05
C ALA A 99 -15.20 5.23 2.93
N ARG A 100 -14.88 3.95 3.19
CA ARG A 100 -15.18 2.85 2.25
C ARG A 100 -16.66 2.47 2.29
N ALA A 101 -17.24 2.44 3.49
CA ALA A 101 -18.66 2.13 3.68
C ALA A 101 -19.56 3.30 3.26
N ILE A 102 -19.11 4.53 3.50
CA ILE A 102 -19.83 5.78 3.28
C ILE A 102 -18.91 6.68 2.42
N PRO A 103 -18.96 6.58 1.07
CA PRO A 103 -18.09 7.33 0.18
C PRO A 103 -18.10 8.85 0.40
N ALA A 104 -19.23 9.39 0.89
CA ALA A 104 -19.37 10.80 1.24
C ALA A 104 -18.41 11.27 2.37
N ILE A 105 -17.76 10.37 3.13
CA ILE A 105 -16.78 10.74 4.16
C ILE A 105 -15.36 10.87 3.60
N GLU A 106 -15.07 10.33 2.41
CA GLU A 106 -13.72 10.31 1.83
C GLU A 106 -13.12 11.72 1.65
N PRO A 107 -13.85 12.74 1.14
CA PRO A 107 -13.30 14.09 1.02
C PRO A 107 -12.89 14.68 2.38
N LEU A 108 -13.73 14.53 3.41
CA LEU A 108 -13.41 14.98 4.78
C LEU A 108 -12.18 14.24 5.35
N ARG A 109 -12.05 12.93 5.10
CA ARG A 109 -10.87 12.16 5.52
C ARG A 109 -9.60 12.67 4.83
N GLN A 110 -9.66 12.90 3.51
CA GLN A 110 -8.55 13.44 2.75
C GLN A 110 -8.16 14.83 3.26
N LEU A 111 -9.14 15.71 3.52
CA LEU A 111 -8.91 17.02 4.13
C LEU A 111 -8.16 16.89 5.45
N ARG A 112 -8.66 16.06 6.39
CA ARG A 112 -8.01 15.84 7.70
C ARG A 112 -6.55 15.43 7.55
N LYS A 113 -6.28 14.46 6.66
CA LYS A 113 -4.92 13.95 6.42
C LYS A 113 -4.02 15.03 5.79
N THR A 114 -4.54 15.78 4.82
CA THR A 114 -3.83 16.90 4.19
C THR A 114 -3.52 18.00 5.20
N LEU A 115 -4.46 18.42 6.03
CA LEU A 115 -4.24 19.46 7.04
C LEU A 115 -3.21 19.05 8.09
N ALA A 116 -3.25 17.80 8.56
CA ALA A 116 -2.24 17.26 9.46
C ALA A 116 -0.84 17.29 8.82
N THR A 117 -0.77 16.98 7.52
CA THR A 117 0.47 17.01 6.74
C THR A 117 0.99 18.43 6.54
N LEU A 118 0.13 19.37 6.16
CA LEU A 118 0.50 20.78 5.97
C LEU A 118 0.89 21.47 7.29
N HIS A 119 0.28 21.06 8.41
CA HIS A 119 0.65 21.56 9.74
C HIS A 119 2.08 21.19 10.11
N GLU A 120 2.54 20.00 9.72
CA GLU A 120 3.89 19.49 10.01
C GLU A 120 4.61 19.01 8.75
N LEU A 121 4.80 19.91 7.78
CA LEU A 121 5.48 19.58 6.53
C LEU A 121 6.98 19.30 6.80
N LYS A 122 7.30 18.03 7.03
CA LYS A 122 8.62 17.54 7.51
C LYS A 122 9.32 16.63 6.51
N LEU A 123 8.97 16.71 5.22
CA LEU A 123 9.67 15.94 4.20
C LEU A 123 11.16 16.28 4.22
N ALA A 124 11.98 15.23 4.25
CA ALA A 124 13.44 15.37 4.28
C ALA A 124 13.96 15.60 2.86
N VAL A 125 13.80 16.83 2.35
CA VAL A 125 14.22 17.23 0.99
C VAL A 125 15.56 17.98 1.08
N GLY A 126 16.56 17.50 0.36
CA GLY A 126 17.87 18.16 0.23
C GLY A 126 17.82 19.36 -0.72
N ALA A 127 18.86 20.21 -0.66
CA ALA A 127 19.00 21.38 -1.54
C ALA A 127 19.09 21.01 -3.04
N ASP A 128 19.36 19.75 -3.35
CA ASP A 128 19.38 19.18 -4.70
C ASP A 128 18.00 18.67 -5.16
N GLY A 129 16.93 18.96 -4.42
CA GLY A 129 15.57 18.57 -4.77
C GLY A 129 15.34 17.07 -4.63
N ARG A 130 15.97 16.41 -3.65
CA ARG A 130 15.85 14.96 -3.43
C ARG A 130 15.32 14.66 -2.05
N ASN A 131 14.24 13.88 -1.96
CA ASN A 131 13.75 13.34 -0.70
C ASN A 131 14.62 12.16 -0.25
N ARG A 132 15.37 12.33 0.85
CA ARG A 132 16.22 11.32 1.47
C ARG A 132 15.76 11.06 2.90
N THR A 133 15.31 9.84 3.16
CA THR A 133 14.85 9.42 4.48
C THR A 133 15.53 8.12 4.84
N ALA A 134 15.84 7.92 6.12
CA ALA A 134 16.30 6.62 6.59
C ALA A 134 15.20 5.58 6.35
N LEU A 135 15.52 4.49 5.65
CA LEU A 135 14.61 3.40 5.32
C LEU A 135 14.35 2.48 6.52
N PHE A 136 15.23 2.52 7.53
CA PHE A 136 15.16 1.66 8.71
C PHE A 136 14.92 0.19 8.33
N PRO A 137 15.87 -0.45 7.59
CA PRO A 137 15.72 -1.85 7.19
C PRO A 137 15.59 -2.74 8.42
N PHE A 138 14.91 -3.88 8.28
CA PHE A 138 14.73 -4.88 9.35
C PHE A 138 13.94 -4.43 10.59
N SER A 139 13.30 -3.25 10.55
CA SER A 139 12.64 -2.67 11.74
C SER A 139 11.22 -3.19 11.98
N SER A 140 10.59 -3.81 10.98
CA SER A 140 9.30 -4.49 11.18
C SER A 140 9.49 -5.93 11.63
N GLN A 141 8.48 -6.50 12.31
CA GLN A 141 8.42 -7.93 12.61
C GLN A 141 8.50 -8.82 11.37
N THR A 142 8.15 -8.29 10.20
CA THR A 142 8.19 -8.97 8.89
C THR A 142 9.46 -8.70 8.11
N GLY A 143 10.41 -7.92 8.65
CA GLY A 143 11.67 -7.59 8.00
C GLY A 143 11.57 -6.53 6.89
N ARG A 144 10.43 -5.85 6.76
CA ARG A 144 10.21 -4.73 5.84
C ARG A 144 10.92 -3.46 6.34
N ASN A 145 11.21 -2.57 5.40
CA ASN A 145 11.65 -1.20 5.69
C ASN A 145 10.54 -0.44 6.43
N GLN A 146 10.94 0.47 7.33
CA GLN A 146 10.02 1.33 8.08
C GLN A 146 10.50 2.80 8.06
N PRO A 147 10.54 3.44 6.89
CA PRO A 147 10.85 4.86 6.82
C PRO A 147 9.83 5.66 7.62
N ARG A 148 10.28 6.76 8.25
CA ARG A 148 9.38 7.64 8.99
C ARG A 148 8.40 8.29 8.02
N SER A 149 7.10 8.00 8.17
CA SER A 149 6.07 8.47 7.23
C SER A 149 6.07 9.98 7.03
N SER A 150 6.35 10.77 8.08
CA SER A 150 6.41 12.23 8.02
C SER A 150 7.57 12.78 7.19
N GLN A 151 8.64 12.01 7.00
CA GLN A 151 9.84 12.41 6.26
C GLN A 151 9.90 11.79 4.85
N PHE A 152 9.12 10.74 4.60
CA PHE A 152 9.12 9.99 3.35
C PHE A 152 7.96 10.40 2.44
N ILE A 153 8.24 10.74 1.19
CA ILE A 153 7.21 11.19 0.24
C ILE A 153 6.10 10.16 0.02
N PHE A 154 6.42 8.87 0.00
CA PHE A 154 5.41 7.82 -0.13
C PHE A 154 4.61 7.54 1.17
N GLY A 155 5.05 8.09 2.31
CA GLY A 155 4.31 8.08 3.58
C GLY A 155 3.26 9.19 3.67
N GLN A 156 3.31 10.17 2.78
CA GLN A 156 2.41 11.33 2.73
C GLN A 156 1.05 10.97 2.10
N PRO A 157 0.04 11.87 2.18
CA PRO A 157 -1.17 11.75 1.38
C PRO A 157 -0.87 11.59 -0.11
N ALA A 158 -1.71 10.83 -0.82
CA ALA A 158 -1.46 10.44 -2.21
C ALA A 158 -1.25 11.63 -3.16
N TRP A 159 -1.91 12.77 -2.90
CA TRP A 159 -1.77 13.97 -3.72
C TRP A 159 -0.35 14.54 -3.70
N MET A 160 0.38 14.42 -2.58
CA MET A 160 1.76 14.92 -2.48
C MET A 160 2.72 14.21 -3.43
N ARG A 161 2.36 13.03 -3.94
CA ARG A 161 3.18 12.33 -4.94
C ARG A 161 3.33 13.12 -6.24
N GLY A 162 2.45 14.10 -6.52
CA GLY A 162 2.63 15.06 -7.61
C GLY A 162 3.90 15.92 -7.50
N LEU A 163 4.50 16.02 -6.31
CA LEU A 163 5.82 16.62 -6.13
C LEU A 163 6.94 15.77 -6.75
N ILE A 164 6.72 14.48 -6.97
CA ILE A 164 7.72 13.59 -7.58
C ILE A 164 7.74 13.85 -9.08
N GLN A 165 8.81 14.47 -9.53
CA GLN A 165 9.02 14.84 -10.93
C GLN A 165 10.46 14.53 -11.33
N PRO A 166 10.71 13.77 -12.42
CA PRO A 166 12.05 13.63 -12.96
C PRO A 166 12.56 14.97 -13.51
N LYS A 167 13.86 15.21 -13.32
CA LYS A 167 14.55 16.35 -13.91
C LYS A 167 14.52 16.29 -15.45
N PRO A 168 14.71 17.42 -16.17
CA PRO A 168 14.75 17.42 -17.63
C PRO A 168 15.72 16.38 -18.21
N GLY A 169 15.28 15.67 -19.26
CA GLY A 169 16.02 14.58 -19.91
C GLY A 169 16.02 13.24 -19.17
N TRP A 170 15.32 13.14 -18.03
CA TRP A 170 15.22 11.93 -17.23
C TRP A 170 13.78 11.44 -17.14
N ALA A 171 13.64 10.19 -16.72
CA ALA A 171 12.37 9.56 -16.46
C ALA A 171 12.43 8.67 -15.21
N LEU A 172 11.25 8.32 -14.70
CA LEU A 172 11.06 7.39 -13.61
C LEU A 172 10.27 6.18 -14.10
N ALA A 173 10.50 5.03 -13.47
CA ALA A 173 9.65 3.86 -13.59
C ALA A 173 9.23 3.41 -12.19
N TYR A 174 7.92 3.35 -11.96
CA TYR A 174 7.33 2.72 -10.78
C TYR A 174 6.99 1.28 -11.15
N VAL A 175 7.76 0.32 -10.65
CA VAL A 175 7.63 -1.10 -10.97
C VAL A 175 7.13 -1.85 -9.74
N ASP A 176 5.96 -2.48 -9.84
CA ASP A 176 5.26 -3.12 -8.73
C ASP A 176 4.93 -4.59 -9.06
N PHE A 177 4.90 -5.44 -8.03
CA PHE A 177 4.37 -6.79 -8.19
C PHE A 177 2.84 -6.77 -8.31
N SER A 178 2.30 -7.47 -9.30
CA SER A 178 0.85 -7.63 -9.40
C SER A 178 0.38 -8.65 -8.35
N GLN A 179 -0.23 -8.15 -7.27
CA GLN A 179 -0.89 -8.95 -6.22
C GLN A 179 0.09 -9.89 -5.50
N GLN A 180 1.24 -9.35 -5.05
CA GLN A 180 2.33 -10.11 -4.45
C GLN A 180 1.88 -11.08 -3.34
N GLU A 181 1.16 -10.57 -2.33
CA GLU A 181 0.75 -11.37 -1.16
C GLU A 181 -0.22 -12.50 -1.52
N LEU A 182 -1.02 -12.32 -2.58
CA LEU A 182 -1.94 -13.34 -3.08
C LEU A 182 -1.16 -14.50 -3.73
N ALA A 183 -0.13 -14.19 -4.52
CA ALA A 183 0.75 -15.20 -5.12
C ALA A 183 1.48 -16.00 -4.04
N ILE A 184 2.04 -15.31 -3.04
CA ILE A 184 2.74 -15.95 -1.92
C ILE A 184 1.78 -16.86 -1.15
N ALA A 185 0.56 -16.41 -0.86
CA ALA A 185 -0.45 -17.24 -0.21
C ALA A 185 -0.80 -18.50 -1.02
N ALA A 186 -0.95 -18.37 -2.35
CA ALA A 186 -1.25 -19.49 -3.24
C ALA A 186 -0.13 -20.54 -3.25
N VAL A 187 1.13 -20.10 -3.27
CA VAL A 187 2.30 -21.00 -3.28
C VAL A 187 2.50 -21.64 -1.91
N LEU A 188 2.57 -20.85 -0.84
CA LEU A 188 2.85 -21.37 0.51
C LEU A 188 1.75 -22.30 1.03
N SER A 189 0.50 -22.09 0.61
CA SER A 189 -0.60 -23.00 0.95
C SER A 189 -0.63 -24.29 0.14
N GLY A 190 0.06 -24.34 -1.00
CA GLY A 190 -0.04 -25.44 -1.96
C GLY A 190 -1.40 -25.53 -2.67
N ASP A 191 -2.29 -24.54 -2.54
CA ASP A 191 -3.62 -24.56 -3.14
C ASP A 191 -3.52 -24.36 -4.66
N ARG A 192 -3.62 -25.47 -5.41
CA ARG A 192 -3.50 -25.45 -6.88
C ARG A 192 -4.57 -24.59 -7.54
N ARG A 193 -5.79 -24.54 -7.01
CA ARG A 193 -6.86 -23.70 -7.57
C ARG A 193 -6.55 -22.23 -7.39
N MET A 194 -5.97 -21.86 -6.26
CA MET A 194 -5.52 -20.49 -5.99
C MET A 194 -4.35 -20.10 -6.89
N GLN A 195 -3.41 -21.01 -7.14
CA GLN A 195 -2.29 -20.82 -8.08
C GLN A 195 -2.81 -20.62 -9.52
N ASP A 196 -3.70 -21.51 -9.98
CA ASP A 196 -4.31 -21.41 -11.32
C ASP A 196 -5.12 -20.12 -11.47
N ALA A 197 -5.86 -19.73 -10.42
CA ALA A 197 -6.59 -18.47 -10.40
C ALA A 197 -5.65 -17.25 -10.45
N TYR A 198 -4.46 -17.32 -9.83
CA TYR A 198 -3.50 -16.23 -9.91
C TYR A 198 -2.93 -16.10 -11.33
N LEU A 199 -2.61 -17.23 -11.96
CA LEU A 199 -2.07 -17.28 -13.33
C LEU A 199 -3.11 -16.93 -14.41
N SER A 200 -4.40 -16.93 -14.07
CA SER A 200 -5.47 -16.49 -14.96
C SER A 200 -5.37 -14.98 -15.26
N GLU A 201 -6.12 -14.52 -16.27
CA GLU A 201 -6.21 -13.09 -16.60
C GLU A 201 -6.70 -12.24 -15.41
N ASP A 202 -7.58 -12.80 -14.58
CA ASP A 202 -8.19 -12.08 -13.48
C ASP A 202 -8.60 -13.03 -12.36
N PHE A 203 -7.78 -13.06 -11.29
CA PHE A 203 -8.02 -13.89 -10.11
C PHE A 203 -9.43 -13.71 -9.54
N TYR A 204 -9.91 -12.47 -9.46
CA TYR A 204 -11.17 -12.15 -8.78
C TYR A 204 -12.37 -12.62 -9.60
N MET A 205 -12.28 -12.53 -10.93
CA MET A 205 -13.29 -13.12 -11.81
C MET A 205 -13.23 -14.64 -11.81
N THR A 206 -12.04 -15.24 -11.78
CA THR A 206 -11.90 -16.71 -11.64
C THR A 206 -12.52 -17.18 -10.33
N PHE A 207 -12.25 -16.50 -9.22
CA PHE A 207 -12.88 -16.77 -7.94
C PHE A 207 -14.42 -16.63 -8.01
N ALA A 208 -14.94 -15.57 -8.65
CA ALA A 208 -16.39 -15.39 -8.82
C ALA A 208 -17.04 -16.53 -9.61
N LYS A 209 -16.37 -17.04 -10.65
CA LYS A 209 -16.83 -18.19 -11.45
C LYS A 209 -16.81 -19.48 -10.64
N MET A 210 -15.74 -19.75 -9.89
CA MET A 210 -15.64 -20.91 -8.99
C MET A 210 -16.76 -20.90 -7.93
N ALA A 211 -17.11 -19.71 -7.43
CA ALA A 211 -18.21 -19.51 -6.49
C ALA A 211 -19.61 -19.57 -7.13
N ARG A 212 -19.71 -19.75 -8.46
CA ARG A 212 -20.96 -19.71 -9.24
C ARG A 212 -21.76 -18.41 -9.05
N ALA A 213 -21.07 -17.31 -8.78
CA ALA A 213 -21.70 -16.00 -8.64
C ALA A 213 -21.92 -15.30 -9.99
N VAL A 214 -21.24 -15.77 -11.03
CA VAL A 214 -21.35 -15.28 -12.41
C VAL A 214 -21.24 -16.44 -13.42
N PRO A 215 -21.75 -16.25 -14.64
CA PRO A 215 -21.55 -17.19 -15.75
C PRO A 215 -20.07 -17.37 -16.14
N SER A 216 -19.77 -18.46 -16.84
CA SER A 216 -18.40 -18.80 -17.29
C SER A 216 -17.76 -17.76 -18.21
N GLU A 217 -18.56 -17.09 -19.02
CA GLU A 217 -18.22 -16.06 -20.00
C GLU A 217 -18.11 -14.67 -19.39
N ALA A 218 -18.41 -14.51 -18.10
CA ALA A 218 -18.31 -13.23 -17.41
C ALA A 218 -16.87 -12.69 -17.41
N THR A 219 -16.75 -11.38 -17.57
CA THR A 219 -15.48 -10.65 -17.62
C THR A 219 -15.52 -9.46 -16.67
N LYS A 220 -14.35 -8.86 -16.40
CA LYS A 220 -14.25 -7.63 -15.61
C LYS A 220 -15.08 -6.47 -16.18
N HIS A 221 -15.33 -6.47 -17.49
CA HIS A 221 -16.10 -5.43 -18.18
C HIS A 221 -17.62 -5.69 -18.13
N THR A 222 -18.06 -6.95 -18.21
CA THR A 222 -19.49 -7.29 -18.14
C THR A 222 -20.02 -7.30 -16.70
N HIS A 223 -19.18 -7.64 -15.71
CA HIS A 223 -19.59 -7.79 -14.30
C HIS A 223 -18.66 -7.03 -13.31
N PRO A 224 -18.43 -5.72 -13.50
CA PRO A 224 -17.45 -4.96 -12.70
C PRO A 224 -17.80 -4.91 -11.21
N LEU A 225 -19.10 -4.79 -10.86
CA LEU A 225 -19.54 -4.74 -9.46
C LEU A 225 -19.32 -6.07 -8.73
N VAL A 226 -19.53 -7.20 -9.41
CA VAL A 226 -19.24 -8.51 -8.83
C VAL A 226 -17.74 -8.66 -8.61
N ARG A 227 -16.94 -8.31 -9.61
CA ARG A 227 -15.48 -8.36 -9.50
C ARG A 227 -14.96 -7.59 -8.29
N GLU A 228 -15.43 -6.35 -8.07
CA GLU A 228 -14.97 -5.55 -6.93
C GLU A 228 -15.40 -6.15 -5.58
N ARG A 229 -16.58 -6.78 -5.48
CA ARG A 229 -17.00 -7.53 -4.29
C ARG A 229 -16.08 -8.73 -4.01
N PHE A 230 -15.79 -9.52 -5.04
CA PHE A 230 -14.92 -10.69 -4.93
C PHE A 230 -13.46 -10.30 -4.64
N LYS A 231 -12.99 -9.18 -5.19
CA LYS A 231 -11.69 -8.57 -4.87
C LYS A 231 -11.59 -8.14 -3.42
N ALA A 232 -12.60 -7.42 -2.93
CA ALA A 232 -12.65 -7.04 -1.52
C ALA A 232 -12.66 -8.25 -0.59
N CYS A 233 -13.37 -9.32 -0.97
CA CYS A 233 -13.39 -10.59 -0.24
C CYS A 233 -12.02 -11.26 -0.22
N ALA A 234 -11.42 -11.52 -1.39
CA ALA A 234 -10.11 -12.17 -1.51
C ALA A 234 -9.02 -11.42 -0.75
N LEU A 235 -8.94 -10.09 -0.92
CA LEU A 235 -7.99 -9.26 -0.18
C LEU A 235 -8.32 -9.21 1.32
N GLY A 236 -9.60 -9.22 1.70
CA GLY A 236 -10.02 -9.27 3.10
C GLY A 236 -9.59 -10.56 3.80
N VAL A 237 -9.74 -11.70 3.11
CA VAL A 237 -9.36 -13.02 3.62
C VAL A 237 -7.86 -13.11 3.89
N LEU A 238 -7.02 -12.59 2.99
CA LEU A 238 -5.56 -12.56 3.19
C LEU A 238 -5.13 -11.82 4.47
N PHE A 239 -5.95 -10.89 4.98
CA PHE A 239 -5.68 -10.15 6.21
C PHE A 239 -6.52 -10.64 7.41
N GLY A 240 -7.20 -11.79 7.30
CA GLY A 240 -8.01 -12.35 8.38
C GLY A 240 -9.22 -11.49 8.76
N MET A 241 -9.87 -10.88 7.77
CA MET A 241 -11.10 -10.10 7.95
C MET A 241 -12.28 -11.01 8.34
N SER A 242 -13.02 -10.63 9.38
CA SER A 242 -14.24 -11.34 9.80
C SER A 242 -15.43 -11.02 8.89
N ALA A 243 -16.53 -11.79 9.02
CA ALA A 243 -17.78 -11.51 8.30
C ALA A 243 -18.29 -10.10 8.61
N THR A 244 -18.28 -9.69 9.88
CA THR A 244 -18.67 -8.35 10.31
C THR A 244 -17.82 -7.25 9.66
N GLY A 245 -16.49 -7.41 9.64
CA GLY A 245 -15.59 -6.44 9.00
C GLY A 245 -15.76 -6.40 7.48
N MET A 246 -16.06 -7.54 6.87
CA MET A 246 -16.34 -7.63 5.44
C MET A 246 -17.70 -7.00 5.08
N ALA A 247 -18.72 -7.19 5.92
CA ALA A 247 -20.04 -6.59 5.79
C ALA A 247 -19.94 -5.06 5.80
N LEU A 248 -19.22 -4.50 6.78
CA LEU A 248 -18.96 -3.08 6.88
C LEU A 248 -18.20 -2.55 5.65
N ARG A 249 -17.14 -3.26 5.24
CA ARG A 249 -16.33 -2.87 4.07
C ARG A 249 -17.13 -2.85 2.77
N LEU A 250 -18.06 -3.77 2.61
CA LEU A 250 -18.85 -3.93 1.38
C LEU A 250 -20.20 -3.20 1.42
N GLY A 251 -20.62 -2.69 2.58
CA GLY A 251 -21.95 -2.12 2.76
C GLY A 251 -23.07 -3.14 2.54
N ILE A 252 -22.86 -4.39 2.97
CA ILE A 252 -23.81 -5.50 2.81
C ILE A 252 -24.21 -6.09 4.17
N ALA A 253 -25.27 -6.91 4.19
CA ALA A 253 -25.66 -7.63 5.40
C ALA A 253 -24.58 -8.64 5.82
N GLU A 254 -24.42 -8.84 7.14
CA GLU A 254 -23.41 -9.77 7.67
C GLU A 254 -23.59 -11.21 7.18
N ILE A 255 -24.83 -11.64 6.98
CA ILE A 255 -25.13 -12.96 6.40
C ILE A 255 -24.60 -13.10 4.96
N GLU A 256 -24.62 -12.02 4.16
CA GLU A 256 -24.07 -12.03 2.80
C GLU A 256 -22.55 -12.04 2.82
N ALA A 257 -21.94 -11.29 3.73
CA ALA A 257 -20.49 -11.32 3.95
C ALA A 257 -20.02 -12.72 4.40
N GLN A 258 -20.77 -13.37 5.29
CA GLN A 258 -20.49 -14.75 5.69
C GLN A 258 -20.60 -15.73 4.51
N ARG A 259 -21.60 -15.55 3.62
CA ARG A 259 -21.71 -16.36 2.40
C ARG A 259 -20.50 -16.17 1.47
N LEU A 260 -20.00 -14.94 1.30
CA LEU A 260 -18.79 -14.68 0.52
C LEU A 260 -17.55 -15.36 1.11
N LEU A 261 -17.37 -15.28 2.44
CA LEU A 261 -16.29 -15.99 3.13
C LEU A 261 -16.37 -17.51 2.94
N ASN A 262 -17.59 -18.07 3.07
CA ASN A 262 -17.82 -19.49 2.84
C ASN A 262 -17.53 -19.87 1.38
N ALA A 263 -17.89 -19.02 0.41
CA ALA A 263 -17.56 -19.24 -0.99
C ALA A 263 -16.04 -19.24 -1.22
N HIS A 264 -15.28 -18.33 -0.60
CA HIS A 264 -13.80 -18.36 -0.65
C HIS A 264 -13.25 -19.64 -0.05
N LYS A 265 -13.80 -20.10 1.08
CA LYS A 265 -13.40 -21.35 1.73
C LYS A 265 -13.64 -22.58 0.89
N SER A 266 -14.76 -22.62 0.18
CA SER A 266 -15.07 -23.70 -0.76
C SER A 266 -14.21 -23.64 -2.03
N ALA A 267 -13.87 -22.44 -2.51
CA ALA A 267 -13.03 -22.26 -3.69
C ALA A 267 -11.57 -22.67 -3.44
N PHE A 268 -11.02 -22.27 -2.29
CA PHE A 268 -9.60 -22.43 -1.93
C PHE A 268 -9.43 -23.14 -0.57
N PRO A 269 -9.85 -24.41 -0.44
CA PRO A 269 -9.88 -25.12 0.84
C PRO A 269 -8.48 -25.37 1.43
N ASP A 270 -7.48 -25.57 0.58
CA ASP A 270 -6.12 -25.89 1.02
C ASP A 270 -5.44 -24.64 1.61
N PHE A 271 -5.75 -23.45 1.07
CA PHE A 271 -5.38 -22.17 1.68
C PHE A 271 -5.90 -22.04 3.12
N TRP A 272 -7.17 -22.36 3.37
CA TRP A 272 -7.73 -22.24 4.72
C TRP A 272 -7.16 -23.28 5.68
N ARG A 273 -6.94 -24.51 5.22
CA ARG A 273 -6.29 -25.55 6.03
C ARG A 273 -4.87 -25.12 6.40
N TRP A 274 -4.11 -24.61 5.43
CA TRP A 274 -2.76 -24.08 5.66
C TRP A 274 -2.77 -22.91 6.65
N SER A 275 -3.63 -21.91 6.44
CA SER A 275 -3.71 -20.73 7.31
C SER A 275 -4.07 -21.09 8.76
N GLN A 276 -4.98 -22.06 8.95
CA GLN A 276 -5.30 -22.58 10.27
C GLN A 276 -4.11 -23.33 10.89
N ASN A 277 -3.42 -24.18 10.12
CA ASN A 277 -2.24 -24.90 10.63
C ASN A 277 -1.12 -23.94 11.04
N VAL A 278 -0.89 -22.85 10.30
CA VAL A 278 0.06 -21.80 10.68
C VAL A 278 -0.35 -21.14 11.99
N ALA A 279 -1.64 -20.82 12.14
CA ALA A 279 -2.19 -20.27 13.37
C ALA A 279 -1.95 -21.21 14.56
N ASP A 280 -2.33 -22.47 14.42
CA ASP A 280 -2.21 -23.48 15.47
C ASP A 280 -0.75 -23.70 15.86
N TYR A 281 0.13 -23.86 14.87
CA TYR A 281 1.57 -24.04 15.08
C TYR A 281 2.18 -22.86 15.84
N GLY A 282 1.86 -21.63 15.45
CA GLY A 282 2.33 -20.43 16.13
C GLY A 282 1.75 -20.29 17.54
N MET A 283 0.47 -20.58 17.73
CA MET A 283 -0.20 -20.48 19.03
C MET A 283 0.31 -21.49 20.07
N LEU A 284 0.95 -22.59 19.62
CA LEU A 284 1.71 -23.50 20.48
C LEU A 284 3.07 -22.92 20.95
N GLY A 285 3.41 -21.69 20.54
CA GLY A 285 4.65 -21.00 20.92
C GLY A 285 5.81 -21.26 19.95
N ASN A 286 5.59 -21.99 18.85
CA ASN A 286 6.65 -22.26 17.89
C ASN A 286 6.98 -21.02 17.05
N PRO A 287 8.26 -20.71 16.81
CA PRO A 287 8.64 -19.61 15.93
C PRO A 287 8.26 -19.91 14.48
N LEU A 288 7.92 -18.86 13.72
CA LEU A 288 7.71 -18.96 12.27
C LEU A 288 8.95 -18.46 11.54
N HIS A 289 9.29 -19.11 10.44
CA HIS A 289 10.44 -18.77 9.61
C HIS A 289 10.03 -18.55 8.16
N THR A 290 10.68 -17.60 7.50
CA THR A 290 10.65 -17.44 6.04
C THR A 290 11.70 -18.30 5.35
N VAL A 291 11.71 -18.32 4.02
CA VAL A 291 12.65 -19.09 3.19
C VAL A 291 14.11 -18.75 3.50
N PHE A 292 14.45 -17.47 3.65
CA PHE A 292 15.81 -17.04 4.03
C PHE A 292 15.99 -16.86 5.55
N GLY A 293 15.09 -17.41 6.36
CA GLY A 293 15.24 -17.53 7.82
C GLY A 293 15.06 -16.23 8.59
N TRP A 294 14.22 -15.32 8.10
CA TRP A 294 13.64 -14.29 8.94
C TRP A 294 12.63 -14.92 9.91
N THR A 295 12.75 -14.61 11.20
CA THR A 295 12.03 -15.33 12.26
C THR A 295 11.04 -14.41 12.97
N LEU A 296 9.80 -14.84 13.10
CA LEU A 296 8.86 -14.30 14.07
C LEU A 296 8.89 -15.15 15.33
N HIS A 297 9.36 -14.57 16.43
CA HIS A 297 9.26 -15.18 17.75
C HIS A 297 7.85 -14.95 18.31
N ILE A 298 7.18 -16.04 18.67
CA ILE A 298 5.83 -15.96 19.23
C ILE A 298 5.90 -15.67 20.72
N THR A 299 5.06 -14.73 21.17
CA THR A 299 4.90 -14.35 22.56
C THR A 299 3.42 -14.42 22.93
N SER A 300 3.11 -14.34 24.23
CA SER A 300 1.72 -14.27 24.72
C SER A 300 0.93 -13.06 24.21
N ARG A 301 1.62 -12.04 23.66
CA ARG A 301 1.01 -10.83 23.09
C ARG A 301 0.85 -10.91 21.56
N THR A 302 1.39 -11.93 20.92
CA THR A 302 1.32 -12.07 19.46
C THR A 302 -0.12 -12.43 19.06
N LYS A 303 -0.74 -11.61 18.22
CA LYS A 303 -2.11 -11.82 17.76
C LYS A 303 -2.14 -12.96 16.73
N VAL A 304 -3.17 -13.81 16.78
CA VAL A 304 -3.40 -14.89 15.78
C VAL A 304 -3.35 -14.36 14.34
N ARG A 305 -3.96 -13.19 14.09
CA ARG A 305 -3.92 -12.55 12.76
C ARG A 305 -2.49 -12.20 12.32
N SER A 306 -1.62 -11.81 13.24
CA SER A 306 -0.21 -11.54 12.93
C SER A 306 0.54 -12.83 12.59
N ILE A 307 0.23 -13.93 13.28
CA ILE A 307 0.77 -15.28 12.98
C ILE A 307 0.37 -15.72 11.57
N GLN A 308 -0.92 -15.61 11.23
CA GLN A 308 -1.44 -15.99 9.91
C GLN A 308 -0.86 -15.14 8.78
N ASN A 309 -0.67 -13.84 8.98
CA ASN A 309 -0.21 -12.93 7.94
C ASN A 309 1.32 -12.95 7.76
N PHE A 310 2.07 -13.37 8.79
CA PHE A 310 3.52 -13.31 8.78
C PHE A 310 4.16 -14.04 7.60
N PRO A 311 3.79 -15.28 7.25
CA PRO A 311 4.39 -16.00 6.12
C PRO A 311 4.26 -15.22 4.81
N MET A 312 3.11 -14.62 4.51
CA MET A 312 2.94 -13.85 3.27
C MET A 312 3.80 -12.57 3.30
N GLN A 313 3.70 -11.80 4.38
CA GLN A 313 4.34 -10.48 4.44
C GLN A 313 5.86 -10.56 4.51
N ALA A 314 6.40 -11.52 5.26
CA ALA A 314 7.82 -11.64 5.50
C ALA A 314 8.56 -12.29 4.31
N ASN A 315 7.95 -13.28 3.63
CA ASN A 315 8.51 -13.78 2.37
C ASN A 315 8.45 -12.70 1.27
N GLY A 316 7.39 -11.89 1.21
CA GLY A 316 7.34 -10.73 0.30
C GLY A 316 8.45 -9.70 0.60
N ALA A 317 8.77 -9.48 1.88
CA ALA A 317 9.90 -8.64 2.27
C ALA A 317 11.26 -9.24 1.87
N GLU A 318 11.41 -10.57 1.84
CA GLU A 318 12.61 -11.23 1.33
C GLU A 318 12.76 -11.07 -0.18
N MET A 319 11.67 -11.23 -0.93
CA MET A 319 11.65 -10.96 -2.37
C MET A 319 12.14 -9.54 -2.67
N MET A 320 11.63 -8.55 -1.95
CA MET A 320 12.04 -7.16 -2.12
C MET A 320 13.50 -6.94 -1.75
N ARG A 321 14.00 -7.55 -0.66
CA ARG A 321 15.41 -7.44 -0.27
C ARG A 321 16.35 -8.03 -1.33
N LEU A 322 16.01 -9.20 -1.85
CA LEU A 322 16.79 -9.87 -2.91
C LEU A 322 16.80 -9.06 -4.21
N ALA A 323 15.62 -8.59 -4.63
CA ALA A 323 15.50 -7.75 -5.81
C ALA A 323 16.33 -6.47 -5.63
N HIS A 324 16.20 -5.77 -4.50
CA HIS A 324 16.92 -4.53 -4.23
C HIS A 324 18.44 -4.71 -4.29
N ILE A 325 18.98 -5.75 -3.64
CA ILE A 325 20.41 -6.09 -3.73
C ILE A 325 20.82 -6.21 -5.20
N ARG A 326 20.07 -7.01 -5.96
CA ARG A 326 20.40 -7.31 -7.36
C ARG A 326 20.30 -6.07 -8.26
N LEU A 327 19.31 -5.21 -8.05
CA LEU A 327 19.18 -3.94 -8.78
C LEU A 327 20.42 -3.06 -8.59
N ILE A 328 20.85 -2.89 -7.34
CA ILE A 328 22.04 -2.08 -7.03
C ILE A 328 23.31 -2.69 -7.62
N GLU A 329 23.46 -4.02 -7.56
CA GLU A 329 24.60 -4.73 -8.17
C GLU A 329 24.64 -4.62 -9.71
N LEU A 330 23.49 -4.42 -10.34
CA LEU A 330 23.37 -4.16 -11.78
C LEU A 330 23.54 -2.67 -12.13
N GLY A 331 23.80 -1.80 -11.15
CA GLY A 331 23.95 -0.37 -11.36
C GLY A 331 22.62 0.37 -11.58
N ILE A 332 21.47 -0.27 -11.34
CA ILE A 332 20.17 0.38 -11.48
C ILE A 332 19.99 1.40 -10.35
N ARG A 333 19.59 2.62 -10.73
CA ARG A 333 19.37 3.74 -9.81
C ARG A 333 18.00 3.61 -9.15
N VAL A 334 17.97 3.01 -7.95
CA VAL A 334 16.75 2.83 -7.16
C VAL A 334 16.52 4.04 -6.26
N CYS A 335 15.50 4.84 -6.57
CA CYS A 335 15.10 6.05 -5.84
C CYS A 335 14.41 5.75 -4.51
N ALA A 336 13.57 4.71 -4.48
CA ALA A 336 12.87 4.26 -3.27
C ALA A 336 12.33 2.83 -3.41
N PRO A 337 12.43 1.98 -2.38
CA PRO A 337 11.56 0.81 -2.21
C PRO A 337 10.23 1.23 -1.57
N ILE A 338 9.10 0.77 -2.10
CA ILE A 338 7.75 1.09 -1.65
C ILE A 338 6.94 -0.19 -1.52
N HIS A 339 6.82 -0.75 -0.32
CA HIS A 339 6.11 -2.01 -0.07
C HIS A 339 6.57 -3.14 -1.02
N ASP A 340 5.81 -3.42 -2.07
CA ASP A 340 6.01 -4.42 -3.13
C ASP A 340 6.52 -3.83 -4.46
N ALA A 341 6.88 -2.54 -4.47
CA ALA A 341 7.34 -1.81 -5.63
C ALA A 341 8.73 -1.16 -5.46
N PHE A 342 9.33 -0.80 -6.59
CA PHE A 342 10.49 0.08 -6.68
C PHE A 342 10.19 1.29 -7.56
N LEU A 343 10.64 2.46 -7.12
CA LEU A 343 10.81 3.61 -7.99
C LEU A 343 12.27 3.64 -8.46
N VAL A 344 12.50 3.58 -9.77
CA VAL A 344 13.83 3.68 -10.38
C VAL A 344 13.90 4.89 -11.31
N GLU A 345 15.09 5.42 -11.56
CA GLU A 345 15.33 6.52 -12.49
C GLU A 345 16.36 6.18 -13.56
N ALA A 346 16.20 6.76 -14.75
CA ALA A 346 17.14 6.63 -15.86
C ALA A 346 17.01 7.82 -16.82
N PRO A 347 17.96 8.03 -17.74
CA PRO A 347 17.75 8.84 -18.94
C PRO A 347 16.45 8.44 -19.66
N ILE A 348 15.80 9.41 -20.29
CA ILE A 348 14.47 9.23 -20.90
C ILE A 348 14.43 8.15 -21.98
N ASP A 349 15.54 7.94 -22.68
CA ASP A 349 15.76 6.97 -23.75
C ASP A 349 16.12 5.56 -23.25
N GLU A 350 16.43 5.41 -21.95
CA GLU A 350 16.79 4.14 -21.33
C GLU A 350 15.70 3.59 -20.41
N ILE A 351 14.69 4.38 -20.06
CA ILE A 351 13.79 4.08 -18.95
C ILE A 351 12.95 2.81 -19.17
N GLU A 352 12.55 2.53 -20.41
CA GLU A 352 11.81 1.32 -20.76
C GLU A 352 12.67 0.08 -20.58
N HIS A 353 13.94 0.15 -20.97
CA HIS A 353 14.89 -0.94 -20.76
C HIS A 353 15.13 -1.17 -19.25
N ILE A 354 15.35 -0.10 -18.48
CA ILE A 354 15.54 -0.17 -17.04
C ILE A 354 14.29 -0.69 -16.32
N ALA A 355 13.09 -0.32 -16.77
CA ALA A 355 11.84 -0.84 -16.22
C ALA A 355 11.66 -2.34 -16.50
N ALA A 356 12.00 -2.79 -17.72
CA ALA A 356 11.96 -4.21 -18.08
C ALA A 356 12.99 -5.03 -17.28
N GLN A 357 14.22 -4.52 -17.14
CA GLN A 357 15.25 -5.16 -16.32
C GLN A 357 14.86 -5.21 -14.84
N THR A 358 14.25 -4.13 -14.32
CA THR A 358 13.74 -4.09 -12.94
C THR A 358 12.64 -5.13 -12.74
N SER A 359 11.71 -5.24 -13.68
CA SER A 359 10.67 -6.27 -13.69
C SER A 359 11.26 -7.68 -13.69
N ALA A 360 12.24 -7.95 -14.55
CA ALA A 360 12.91 -9.25 -14.61
C ALA A 360 13.61 -9.62 -13.30
N VAL A 361 14.28 -8.66 -12.64
CA VAL A 361 14.92 -8.87 -11.34
C VAL A 361 13.89 -9.13 -10.24
N MET A 362 12.77 -8.41 -10.22
CA MET A 362 11.68 -8.66 -9.28
C MET A 362 11.09 -10.06 -9.48
N GLN A 363 10.79 -10.44 -10.72
CA GLN A 363 10.27 -11.76 -11.04
C GLN A 363 11.23 -12.89 -10.63
N TRP A 364 12.52 -12.73 -10.92
CA TRP A 364 13.58 -13.64 -10.45
C TRP A 364 13.60 -13.78 -8.93
N ALA A 365 13.52 -12.66 -8.18
CA ALA A 365 13.50 -12.71 -6.73
C ALA A 365 12.27 -13.46 -6.19
N GLY A 366 11.12 -13.32 -6.88
CA GLY A 366 9.92 -14.10 -6.60
C GLY A 366 10.10 -15.58 -6.85
N GLU A 367 10.66 -15.96 -8.00
CA GLU A 367 10.96 -17.36 -8.33
C GLU A 367 11.91 -17.99 -7.30
N VAL A 368 12.91 -17.24 -6.84
CA VAL A 368 13.86 -17.71 -5.81
C VAL A 368 13.17 -18.00 -4.47
N VAL A 369 12.21 -17.16 -4.06
CA VAL A 369 11.49 -17.33 -2.78
C VAL A 369 10.33 -18.33 -2.91
N LEU A 370 9.72 -18.46 -4.09
CA LEU A 370 8.51 -19.25 -4.30
C LEU A 370 8.75 -20.48 -5.19
N GLU A 371 9.92 -21.11 -5.06
CA GLU A 371 10.26 -22.39 -5.72
C GLU A 371 9.98 -22.40 -7.24
N GLY A 372 10.34 -21.32 -7.93
CA GLY A 372 10.18 -21.17 -9.38
C GLY A 372 8.82 -20.63 -9.82
N PHE A 373 7.90 -20.32 -8.89
CA PHE A 373 6.62 -19.70 -9.25
C PHE A 373 6.81 -18.25 -9.71
N LYS A 374 6.38 -17.96 -10.95
CA LYS A 374 6.55 -16.64 -11.57
C LYS A 374 5.46 -15.68 -11.15
N LEU A 375 5.83 -14.58 -10.52
CA LEU A 375 4.90 -13.47 -10.27
C LEU A 375 4.86 -12.52 -11.47
N ARG A 376 3.73 -11.84 -11.64
CA ARG A 376 3.62 -10.73 -12.60
C ARG A 376 4.13 -9.44 -11.96
N SER A 377 4.63 -8.53 -12.79
CA SER A 377 4.96 -7.17 -12.42
C SER A 377 4.43 -6.18 -13.46
N GLU A 378 4.10 -4.98 -13.02
CA GLU A 378 3.62 -3.89 -13.85
C GLU A 378 4.53 -2.67 -13.67
N ALA A 379 4.79 -1.95 -14.76
CA ALA A 379 5.61 -0.75 -14.74
C ALA A 379 4.80 0.45 -15.23
N LYS A 380 4.81 1.55 -14.47
CA LYS A 380 4.33 2.87 -14.89
C LYS A 380 5.54 3.75 -15.15
N ILE A 381 5.67 4.25 -16.38
CA ILE A 381 6.72 5.19 -16.78
C ILE A 381 6.21 6.62 -16.56
N ILE A 382 7.08 7.50 -16.09
CA ILE A 382 6.84 8.93 -15.87
C ILE A 382 8.00 9.67 -16.52
N ARG A 383 7.78 10.36 -17.65
CA ARG A 383 8.83 11.06 -18.39
C ARG A 383 8.77 12.54 -18.10
N SER A 384 9.92 13.20 -17.91
CA SER A 384 9.93 14.65 -17.70
C SER A 384 9.21 15.37 -18.87
N PRO A 385 8.27 16.31 -18.62
CA PRO A 385 7.94 16.95 -17.34
C PRO A 385 6.76 16.33 -16.55
N GLU A 386 6.29 15.13 -16.89
CA GLU A 386 5.22 14.41 -16.17
C GLU A 386 5.55 14.18 -14.69
N ARG A 387 4.51 13.94 -13.88
CA ARG A 387 4.60 13.75 -12.43
C ARG A 387 4.03 12.41 -12.01
N LEU A 388 4.49 11.87 -10.88
CA LEU A 388 3.90 10.65 -10.30
C LEU A 388 2.58 10.98 -9.58
N LEU A 389 1.50 11.12 -10.34
CA LEU A 389 0.15 11.26 -9.80
C LEU A 389 -0.61 9.92 -9.83
N GLU A 390 -1.31 9.64 -8.74
CA GLU A 390 -2.27 8.55 -8.63
C GLU A 390 -3.67 9.13 -8.71
N SER A 391 -4.61 8.41 -9.35
CA SER A 391 -5.99 8.86 -9.58
C SER A 391 -6.70 9.39 -8.33
N LYS A 392 -6.43 8.79 -7.16
CA LYS A 392 -7.01 9.20 -5.87
C LYS A 392 -6.45 10.53 -5.34
N GLY A 393 -5.26 10.92 -5.77
CA GLY A 393 -4.60 12.16 -5.35
C GLY A 393 -4.95 13.36 -6.23
N VAL A 394 -5.40 13.12 -7.47
CA VAL A 394 -5.64 14.17 -8.48
C VAL A 394 -6.59 15.27 -8.01
N PRO A 395 -7.76 14.98 -7.40
CA PRO A 395 -8.68 16.05 -7.00
C PRO A 395 -8.06 17.03 -5.99
N MET A 396 -7.37 16.50 -4.98
CA MET A 396 -6.70 17.31 -3.96
C MET A 396 -5.46 18.02 -4.54
N TRP A 397 -4.72 17.37 -5.43
CA TRP A 397 -3.58 17.99 -6.12
C TRP A 397 -4.01 19.20 -6.94
N ASN A 398 -5.00 19.04 -7.83
CA ASN A 398 -5.49 20.12 -8.69
C ASN A 398 -6.03 21.30 -7.86
N MET A 399 -6.73 21.01 -6.76
CA MET A 399 -7.21 22.03 -5.83
C MET A 399 -6.06 22.82 -5.18
N VAL A 400 -5.00 22.15 -4.73
CA VAL A 400 -3.81 22.83 -4.17
C VAL A 400 -3.06 23.63 -5.24
N MET A 401 -2.90 23.08 -6.45
CA MET A 401 -2.23 23.77 -7.56
C MET A 401 -2.98 25.04 -7.99
N GLU A 402 -4.31 25.00 -8.00
CA GLU A 402 -5.15 26.16 -8.28
C GLU A 402 -4.95 27.28 -7.26
N MET A 403 -4.93 26.94 -5.97
CA MET A 403 -4.69 27.91 -4.90
C MET A 403 -3.29 28.54 -4.97
N LEU A 404 -2.33 27.84 -5.57
CA LEU A 404 -0.96 28.33 -5.78
C LEU A 404 -0.79 29.06 -7.13
N GLY A 405 -1.82 29.12 -7.97
CA GLY A 405 -1.72 29.70 -9.32
C GLY A 405 -0.82 28.91 -10.27
N ARG A 406 -0.67 27.59 -10.04
CA ARG A 406 0.21 26.68 -10.80
C ARG A 406 -0.57 25.79 -11.75
N GLU A 407 -1.21 26.40 -12.75
CA GLU A 407 -1.99 25.64 -13.75
C GLU A 407 -1.11 24.71 -14.60
N ASP A 408 0.16 25.07 -14.78
CA ASP A 408 1.19 24.26 -15.46
C ASP A 408 1.41 22.88 -14.81
N ALA A 409 1.06 22.74 -13.53
CA ALA A 409 1.25 21.53 -12.76
C ALA A 409 -0.02 20.68 -12.60
N LYS A 410 -1.18 21.13 -13.11
CA LYS A 410 -2.45 20.38 -13.06
C LYS A 410 -2.43 19.20 -14.05
N GLU A 411 -3.11 18.11 -13.69
CA GLU A 411 -3.35 17.00 -14.61
C GLU A 411 -4.65 17.29 -15.41
N GLY A 412 -4.57 17.34 -16.74
CA GLY A 412 -5.73 17.45 -17.63
C GLY A 412 -6.05 18.83 -18.23
N VAL A 413 -5.04 19.66 -18.55
CA VAL A 413 -5.20 20.75 -19.55
C VAL A 413 -5.14 20.15 -20.96
#